data_AF-A0A0F8W4Y2-F1
#
_entry.id   AF-A0A0F8W4Y2-F1
#
_cell.length_a   1.000
_cell.length_b   1.000
_cell.length_c   1.000
_cell.angle_alpha   90.00
_cell.angle_beta   90.00
_cell.angle_gamma   90.00
#
_symmetry.space_group_name_H-M   'P 1'
#
loop_
_entity.id
_entity.type
_entity.pdbx_description
1 polymer ?
#
loop_
_entity_poly.entity_id
_entity_poly.type
_entity_poly.pdbx_seq_one_letter_code
_entity_poly.pdbx_strand_id
1 'polypeptide(L)'
;GVAVAETIAFADDANKAMELFRRETGLAEESVEEFSSSAKNLFAAGVGEGIDDIARAMATVNNTMQTGAKETEKLTKRALVMRDVFDKDVGESIDTVKVLMDKMGLTGEQSFNFITTGIQKGLDRNGDFLDSIREYGNLFGDAGFDAGQFFSILESGAEGGVLGTDKIADAVKELGIRLSEGGDEAKRAFSDVVGVSFDDVATKIGAGEAQWADYFDDIIGGLQDIEDPLERNRQQVALFGTQAEDLGVGFSENIDTSTTSLDDMAGSMDEIITKNASLGESMGNLKRQMVVALEPAAQELMPLLGEGVSKVSEFLTQARPIFTGFAGELSDKLGPALQIIGD
;
A
#
# COMPACT_ATOMS: atom_id res chain seq x y z
N GLY A 1 -3.76 40.67 0.82
CA GLY A 1 -2.40 40.80 0.26
C GLY A 1 -1.80 39.44 0.06
N VAL A 2 -1.20 38.87 1.11
CA VAL A 2 -0.51 37.57 1.07
C VAL A 2 -1.44 36.42 0.65
N ALA A 3 -2.62 36.28 1.27
CA ALA A 3 -3.55 35.21 0.93
C ALA A 3 -4.01 35.21 -0.55
N VAL A 4 -4.23 36.39 -1.14
CA VAL A 4 -4.65 36.50 -2.55
C VAL A 4 -3.50 36.12 -3.50
N ALA A 5 -2.27 36.54 -3.20
CA ALA A 5 -1.10 36.18 -3.98
C ALA A 5 -0.80 34.67 -3.89
N GLU A 6 -0.94 34.07 -2.70
CA GLU A 6 -0.78 32.63 -2.49
C GLU A 6 -1.85 31.81 -3.24
N THR A 7 -3.11 32.24 -3.23
CA THR A 7 -4.17 31.56 -4.00
C THR A 7 -3.96 31.66 -5.51
N ILE A 8 -3.51 32.81 -6.02
CA ILE A 8 -3.19 32.97 -7.45
C ILE A 8 -2.02 32.07 -7.84
N ALA A 9 -0.95 32.04 -7.04
CA ALA A 9 0.18 31.15 -7.28
C ALA A 9 -0.27 29.67 -7.28
N PHE A 10 -1.07 29.26 -6.30
CA PHE A 10 -1.62 27.91 -6.26
C PHE A 10 -2.46 27.56 -7.49
N ALA A 11 -3.30 28.48 -7.97
CA ALA A 11 -4.12 28.24 -9.15
C ALA A 11 -3.26 28.00 -10.41
N ASP A 12 -2.18 28.77 -10.57
CA ASP A 12 -1.20 28.59 -11.65
C ASP A 12 -0.42 27.26 -11.50
N ASP A 13 0.04 26.93 -10.29
CA ASP A 13 0.74 25.68 -9.99
C ASP A 13 -0.16 24.47 -10.22
N ALA A 14 -1.43 24.51 -9.79
CA ALA A 14 -2.39 23.45 -10.02
C ALA A 14 -2.64 23.22 -11.51
N ASN A 15 -2.75 24.28 -12.31
CA ASN A 15 -2.89 24.16 -13.76
C ASN A 15 -1.67 23.50 -14.41
N LYS A 16 -0.45 23.91 -14.02
CA LYS A 16 0.80 23.31 -14.51
C LYS A 16 0.95 21.85 -14.10
N ALA A 17 0.65 21.54 -12.84
CA ALA A 17 0.70 20.19 -12.29
C ALA A 17 -0.24 19.25 -13.06
N MET A 18 -1.47 19.70 -13.33
CA MET A 18 -2.45 18.89 -14.06
C MET A 18 -2.18 18.81 -15.56
N GLU A 19 -1.53 19.82 -16.16
CA GLU A 19 -1.01 19.71 -17.53
C GLU A 19 0.09 18.65 -17.61
N LEU A 20 1.00 18.62 -16.63
CA LEU A 20 2.03 17.59 -16.55
C LEU A 20 1.42 16.20 -16.33
N PHE A 21 0.49 16.05 -15.38
CA PHE A 21 -0.26 14.82 -15.16
C PHE A 21 -0.92 14.33 -16.46
N ARG A 22 -1.60 15.21 -17.20
CA ARG A 22 -2.21 14.87 -18.50
C ARG A 22 -1.17 14.35 -19.50
N ARG A 23 0.00 14.98 -19.56
CA ARG A 23 1.09 14.57 -20.46
C ARG A 23 1.72 13.24 -20.06
N GLU A 24 1.87 12.98 -18.76
CA GLU A 24 2.45 11.74 -18.23
C GLU A 24 1.48 10.55 -18.35
N THR A 25 0.16 10.81 -18.24
CA THR A 25 -0.88 9.76 -18.32
C THR A 25 -1.46 9.57 -19.72
N GLY A 26 -1.33 10.56 -20.60
CA GLY A 26 -1.91 10.54 -21.95
C GLY A 26 -3.45 10.65 -21.97
N LEU A 27 -4.08 11.02 -20.86
CA LEU A 27 -5.53 11.17 -20.76
C LEU A 27 -6.07 12.34 -21.60
N ALA A 28 -7.32 12.21 -22.06
CA ALA A 28 -8.03 13.31 -22.71
C ALA A 28 -8.31 14.45 -21.72
N GLU A 29 -8.36 15.69 -22.21
CA GLU A 29 -8.53 16.89 -21.38
C GLU A 29 -9.79 16.84 -20.50
N GLU A 30 -10.92 16.41 -21.05
CA GLU A 30 -12.18 16.25 -20.30
C GLU A 30 -12.05 15.27 -19.12
N SER A 31 -11.23 14.21 -19.27
CA SER A 31 -11.00 13.26 -18.19
C SER A 31 -10.15 13.85 -17.05
N VAL A 32 -9.32 14.86 -17.33
CA VAL A 32 -8.38 15.44 -16.36
C VAL A 32 -9.09 16.30 -15.30
N GLU A 33 -10.27 16.84 -15.59
CA GLU A 33 -11.01 17.68 -14.64
C GLU A 33 -11.35 16.93 -13.34
N GLU A 34 -11.75 15.66 -13.44
CA GLU A 34 -12.03 14.83 -12.27
C GLU A 34 -10.75 14.55 -11.47
N PHE A 35 -9.63 14.26 -12.14
CA PHE A 35 -8.33 14.06 -11.47
C PHE A 35 -7.81 15.35 -10.84
N SER A 36 -8.03 16.51 -11.46
CA SER A 36 -7.69 17.82 -10.90
C SER A 36 -8.45 18.07 -9.59
N SER A 37 -9.73 17.73 -9.57
CA SER A 37 -10.55 17.80 -8.35
C SER A 37 -10.01 16.86 -7.26
N SER A 38 -9.61 15.64 -7.63
CA SER A 38 -9.00 14.69 -6.69
C SER A 38 -7.64 15.16 -6.17
N ALA A 39 -6.78 15.75 -6.99
CA ALA A 39 -5.51 16.33 -6.56
C ALA A 39 -5.72 17.47 -5.56
N LYS A 40 -6.69 18.35 -5.82
CA LYS A 40 -7.07 19.44 -4.92
C LYS A 40 -7.63 18.92 -3.59
N ASN A 41 -8.41 17.84 -3.60
CA ASN A 41 -8.90 17.20 -2.38
C ASN A 41 -7.75 16.67 -1.51
N LEU A 42 -6.75 16.01 -2.12
CA LEU A 42 -5.57 15.53 -1.41
C LEU A 42 -4.76 16.68 -0.82
N PHE A 43 -4.56 17.75 -1.59
CA PHE A 43 -3.89 18.96 -1.11
C PHE A 43 -4.64 19.57 0.09
N ALA A 44 -5.96 19.74 -0.03
CA ALA A 44 -6.81 20.25 1.05
C ALA A 44 -6.81 19.34 2.29
N ALA A 45 -6.65 18.03 2.10
CA ALA A 45 -6.53 17.04 3.17
C ALA A 45 -5.16 17.05 3.87
N GLY A 46 -4.21 17.90 3.42
CA GLY A 46 -2.89 17.99 4.02
C GLY A 46 -1.89 16.95 3.54
N VAL A 47 -2.24 16.16 2.52
CA VAL A 47 -1.40 15.08 2.01
C VAL A 47 -0.33 15.66 1.07
N GLY A 48 0.87 15.07 1.07
CA GLY A 48 1.96 15.44 0.19
C GLY A 48 2.55 16.83 0.44
N GLU A 49 3.66 17.11 -0.22
CA GLU A 49 4.41 18.35 -0.03
C GLU A 49 3.75 19.55 -0.73
N GLY A 50 3.00 19.29 -1.80
CA GLY A 50 2.30 20.29 -2.60
C GLY A 50 1.52 19.68 -3.76
N ILE A 51 0.86 20.52 -4.56
CA ILE A 51 0.02 20.06 -5.67
C ILE A 51 0.82 19.35 -6.77
N ASP A 52 2.06 19.78 -7.02
CA ASP A 52 2.98 19.15 -7.98
C ASP A 52 3.36 17.72 -7.56
N ASP A 53 3.70 17.54 -6.28
CA ASP A 53 4.03 16.24 -5.69
C ASP A 53 2.82 15.28 -5.78
N ILE A 54 1.64 15.78 -5.40
CA ILE A 54 0.39 15.03 -5.49
C ILE A 54 0.11 14.62 -6.94
N ALA A 55 0.23 15.55 -7.91
CA ALA A 55 -0.07 15.24 -9.30
C ALA A 55 0.88 14.18 -9.86
N ARG A 56 2.18 14.21 -9.52
CA ARG A 56 3.14 13.17 -9.91
C ARG A 56 2.80 11.81 -9.29
N ALA A 57 2.48 11.78 -8.00
CA ALA A 57 2.07 10.56 -7.33
C ALA A 57 0.79 9.98 -7.93
N MET A 58 -0.20 10.84 -8.22
CA MET A 58 -1.41 10.44 -8.94
C MET A 58 -1.12 9.90 -10.33
N ALA A 59 -0.16 10.47 -11.07
CA ALA A 59 0.22 9.98 -12.40
C ALA A 59 0.81 8.57 -12.31
N THR A 60 1.73 8.34 -11.37
CA THR A 60 2.28 7.01 -11.07
C THR A 60 1.18 6.01 -10.74
N VAL A 61 0.29 6.37 -9.81
CA VAL A 61 -0.83 5.51 -9.39
C VAL A 61 -1.76 5.20 -10.56
N ASN A 62 -2.15 6.20 -11.34
CA ASN A 62 -3.04 6.01 -12.49
C ASN A 62 -2.39 5.15 -13.58
N ASN A 63 -1.10 5.32 -13.84
CA ASN A 63 -0.40 4.54 -14.86
C ASN A 63 -0.29 3.06 -14.49
N THR A 64 -0.06 2.73 -13.22
CA THR A 64 -0.02 1.33 -12.75
C THR A 64 -1.42 0.73 -12.60
N MET A 65 -2.36 1.47 -12.02
CA MET A 65 -3.67 0.94 -11.61
C MET A 65 -4.74 1.07 -12.69
N GLN A 66 -4.64 2.07 -13.57
CA GLN A 66 -5.60 2.39 -14.63
C GLN A 66 -7.04 2.53 -14.11
N THR A 67 -7.21 3.18 -12.95
CA THR A 67 -8.51 3.38 -12.30
C THR A 67 -9.06 4.80 -12.52
N GLY A 68 -10.33 5.03 -12.16
CA GLY A 68 -10.92 6.36 -12.21
C GLY A 68 -10.35 7.32 -11.14
N ALA A 69 -10.59 8.62 -11.31
CA ALA A 69 -10.04 9.68 -10.47
C ALA A 69 -10.22 9.44 -8.96
N LYS A 70 -11.40 9.00 -8.54
CA LYS A 70 -11.70 8.76 -7.10
C LYS A 70 -10.92 7.60 -6.50
N GLU A 71 -10.67 6.55 -7.25
CA GLU A 71 -9.88 5.44 -6.74
C GLU A 71 -8.39 5.78 -6.78
N THR A 72 -7.93 6.47 -7.82
CA THR A 72 -6.59 7.06 -7.86
C THR A 72 -6.35 8.01 -6.67
N GLU A 73 -7.33 8.84 -6.29
CA GLU A 73 -7.26 9.71 -5.11
C GLU A 73 -6.97 8.91 -3.84
N LYS A 74 -7.73 7.84 -3.58
CA LYS A 74 -7.57 7.00 -2.38
C LYS A 74 -6.23 6.27 -2.35
N LEU A 75 -5.84 5.67 -3.46
CA LEU A 75 -4.58 4.93 -3.54
C LEU A 75 -3.37 5.86 -3.45
N THR A 76 -3.46 7.06 -4.07
CA THR A 76 -2.41 8.08 -3.96
C THR A 76 -2.26 8.55 -2.52
N LYS A 77 -3.37 8.79 -1.80
CA LYS A 77 -3.31 9.15 -0.39
C LYS A 77 -2.52 8.12 0.42
N ARG A 78 -2.81 6.84 0.21
CA ARG A 78 -2.14 5.75 0.92
C ARG A 78 -0.67 5.62 0.50
N ALA A 79 -0.35 5.70 -0.79
CA ALA A 79 1.03 5.66 -1.25
C ALA A 79 1.88 6.82 -0.71
N LEU A 80 1.33 8.04 -0.65
CA LEU A 80 2.03 9.19 -0.05
C LEU A 80 2.25 9.00 1.46
N VAL A 81 1.30 8.39 2.17
CA VAL A 81 1.49 8.06 3.59
C VAL A 81 2.55 6.98 3.77
N MET A 82 2.62 5.98 2.87
CA MET A 82 3.72 4.99 2.89
C MET A 82 5.07 5.67 2.74
N ARG A 83 5.20 6.62 1.82
CA ARG A 83 6.41 7.43 1.66
C ARG A 83 6.72 8.25 2.91
N ASP A 84 5.76 9.03 3.39
CA ASP A 84 6.01 10.02 4.43
C ASP A 84 6.25 9.39 5.82
N VAL A 85 5.70 8.18 6.07
CA VAL A 85 5.80 7.49 7.38
C VAL A 85 6.84 6.36 7.38
N PHE A 86 6.94 5.61 6.29
CA PHE A 86 7.78 4.41 6.20
C PHE A 86 8.94 4.54 5.20
N ASP A 87 9.11 5.71 4.58
CA ASP A 87 10.15 5.97 3.56
C ASP A 87 10.08 5.00 2.37
N LYS A 88 8.85 4.58 2.00
CA LYS A 88 8.60 3.71 0.86
C LYS A 88 8.22 4.50 -0.38
N ASP A 89 8.88 4.22 -1.51
CA ASP A 89 8.59 4.93 -2.75
C ASP A 89 7.13 4.70 -3.21
N VAL A 90 6.54 5.74 -3.82
CA VAL A 90 5.15 5.72 -4.28
C VAL A 90 4.94 4.66 -5.37
N GLY A 91 5.85 4.59 -6.35
CA GLY A 91 5.78 3.60 -7.43
C GLY A 91 6.00 2.21 -6.89
N GLU A 92 7.01 2.04 -6.02
CA GLU A 92 7.30 0.78 -5.37
C GLU A 92 6.07 0.22 -4.62
N SER A 93 5.47 1.06 -3.77
CA SER A 93 4.30 0.69 -2.98
C SER A 93 3.11 0.30 -3.85
N ILE A 94 2.87 1.04 -4.94
CA ILE A 94 1.74 0.78 -5.84
C ILE A 94 1.94 -0.46 -6.70
N ASP A 95 3.16 -0.73 -7.15
CA ASP A 95 3.47 -1.97 -7.86
C ASP A 95 3.26 -3.19 -6.94
N THR A 96 3.67 -3.10 -5.68
CA THR A 96 3.40 -4.14 -4.67
C THR A 96 1.89 -4.32 -4.42
N VAL A 97 1.15 -3.21 -4.26
CA VAL A 97 -0.32 -3.26 -4.15
C VAL A 97 -0.94 -3.94 -5.37
N LYS A 98 -0.46 -3.63 -6.59
CA LYS A 98 -0.98 -4.24 -7.82
C LYS A 98 -0.79 -5.76 -7.84
N VAL A 99 0.37 -6.26 -7.37
CA VAL A 99 0.63 -7.70 -7.26
C VAL A 99 -0.35 -8.35 -6.28
N LEU A 100 -0.53 -7.78 -5.08
CA LEU A 100 -1.47 -8.30 -4.09
C LEU A 100 -2.91 -8.34 -4.63
N MET A 101 -3.32 -7.31 -5.37
CA MET A 101 -4.64 -7.27 -5.99
C MET A 101 -4.80 -8.34 -7.08
N ASP A 102 -3.85 -8.43 -8.01
CA ASP A 102 -3.95 -9.31 -9.17
C ASP A 102 -3.78 -10.78 -8.82
N LYS A 103 -2.91 -11.08 -7.84
CA LYS A 103 -2.44 -12.45 -7.55
C LYS A 103 -3.05 -13.04 -6.30
N MET A 104 -3.41 -12.19 -5.33
CA MET A 104 -4.00 -12.63 -4.07
C MET A 104 -5.45 -12.17 -3.90
N GLY A 105 -6.02 -11.50 -4.90
CA GLY A 105 -7.43 -11.09 -4.91
C GLY A 105 -7.78 -10.02 -3.87
N LEU A 106 -6.78 -9.33 -3.31
CA LEU A 106 -7.02 -8.26 -2.36
C LEU A 106 -7.62 -7.01 -3.04
N THR A 107 -8.32 -6.19 -2.27
CA THR A 107 -8.60 -4.81 -2.67
C THR A 107 -7.37 -3.93 -2.46
N GLY A 108 -7.33 -2.73 -3.06
CA GLY A 108 -6.25 -1.79 -2.82
C GLY A 108 -6.10 -1.39 -1.35
N GLU A 109 -7.23 -1.26 -0.64
CA GLU A 109 -7.24 -1.00 0.81
C GLU A 109 -6.66 -2.16 1.61
N GLN A 110 -7.12 -3.39 1.35
CA GLN A 110 -6.56 -4.59 2.00
C GLN A 110 -5.07 -4.75 1.71
N SER A 111 -4.63 -4.41 0.49
CA SER A 111 -3.21 -4.49 0.10
C SER A 111 -2.35 -3.48 0.87
N PHE A 112 -2.82 -2.24 1.05
CA PHE A 112 -2.11 -1.27 1.89
C PHE A 112 -2.11 -1.67 3.36
N ASN A 113 -3.21 -2.24 3.86
CA ASN A 113 -3.27 -2.78 5.23
C ASN A 113 -2.28 -3.93 5.42
N PHE A 114 -2.19 -4.84 4.45
CA PHE A 114 -1.22 -5.94 4.42
C PHE A 114 0.22 -5.41 4.55
N ILE A 115 0.60 -4.47 3.66
CA ILE A 115 1.96 -3.90 3.65
C ILE A 115 2.23 -3.16 4.97
N THR A 116 1.28 -2.34 5.42
CA THR A 116 1.40 -1.57 6.66
C THR A 116 1.61 -2.48 7.87
N THR A 117 0.77 -3.50 8.02
CA THR A 117 0.87 -4.46 9.12
C THR A 117 2.19 -5.23 9.08
N GLY A 118 2.65 -5.63 7.89
CA GLY A 118 3.94 -6.30 7.72
C GLY A 118 5.13 -5.43 8.14
N ILE A 119 5.17 -4.17 7.71
CA ILE A 119 6.22 -3.23 8.14
C ILE A 119 6.17 -3.04 9.67
N GLN A 120 4.98 -2.85 10.25
CA GLN A 120 4.83 -2.67 11.70
C GLN A 120 5.23 -3.91 12.53
N LYS A 121 5.01 -5.11 11.99
CA LYS A 121 5.49 -6.38 12.57
C LYS A 121 6.98 -6.63 12.32
N GLY A 122 7.63 -5.78 11.53
CA GLY A 122 9.06 -5.83 11.27
C GLY A 122 9.46 -6.81 10.17
N LEU A 123 8.55 -7.16 9.26
CA LEU A 123 8.87 -7.99 8.10
C LEU A 123 9.84 -7.29 7.13
N ASP A 124 9.86 -5.96 7.15
CA ASP A 124 10.73 -5.14 6.31
C ASP A 124 12.07 -4.75 6.98
N ARG A 125 12.50 -5.47 8.03
CA ARG A 125 13.76 -5.17 8.76
C ARG A 125 15.00 -5.16 7.86
N ASN A 126 14.99 -5.93 6.77
CA ASN A 126 16.09 -6.02 5.82
C ASN A 126 15.82 -5.23 4.52
N GLY A 127 14.69 -4.54 4.42
CA GLY A 127 14.29 -3.75 3.25
C GLY A 127 13.81 -4.56 2.05
N ASP A 128 13.55 -5.87 2.21
CA ASP A 128 13.21 -6.82 1.16
C ASP A 128 11.73 -7.21 1.12
N PHE A 129 10.90 -6.66 2.00
CA PHE A 129 9.51 -7.13 2.15
C PHE A 129 8.65 -6.84 0.92
N LEU A 130 8.75 -5.62 0.37
CA LEU A 130 7.98 -5.23 -0.82
C LEU A 130 8.45 -5.99 -2.05
N ASP A 131 9.76 -6.23 -2.17
CA ASP A 131 10.35 -7.07 -3.23
C ASP A 131 9.87 -8.52 -3.12
N SER A 132 9.85 -9.06 -1.91
CA SER A 132 9.40 -10.43 -1.65
C SER A 132 7.93 -10.62 -2.03
N ILE A 133 7.06 -9.64 -1.72
CA ILE A 133 5.67 -9.69 -2.17
C ILE A 133 5.58 -9.68 -3.71
N ARG A 134 6.36 -8.83 -4.38
CA ARG A 134 6.33 -8.73 -5.86
C ARG A 134 6.86 -9.98 -6.55
N GLU A 135 7.90 -10.58 -6.00
CA GLU A 135 8.54 -11.77 -6.57
C GLU A 135 7.73 -13.04 -6.30
N TYR A 136 7.31 -13.24 -5.04
CA TYR A 136 6.72 -14.51 -4.61
C TYR A 136 5.19 -14.49 -4.51
N GLY A 137 4.55 -13.32 -4.54
CA GLY A 137 3.09 -13.22 -4.43
C GLY A 137 2.35 -14.00 -5.52
N ASN A 138 2.83 -13.97 -6.76
CA ASN A 138 2.26 -14.79 -7.84
C ASN A 138 2.45 -16.30 -7.58
N LEU A 139 3.64 -16.68 -7.12
CA LEU A 139 3.98 -18.08 -6.88
C LEU A 139 3.12 -18.68 -5.76
N PHE A 140 2.96 -17.98 -4.65
CA PHE A 140 2.10 -18.42 -3.55
C PHE A 140 0.64 -18.52 -3.99
N GLY A 141 0.13 -17.54 -4.73
CA GLY A 141 -1.22 -17.58 -5.30
C GLY A 141 -1.42 -18.76 -6.26
N ASP A 142 -0.47 -19.00 -7.16
CA ASP A 142 -0.50 -20.14 -8.11
C ASP A 142 -0.42 -21.50 -7.37
N ALA A 143 0.27 -21.54 -6.23
CA ALA A 143 0.37 -22.72 -5.37
C ALA A 143 -0.89 -22.98 -4.52
N GLY A 144 -1.82 -22.03 -4.46
CA GLY A 144 -3.10 -22.16 -3.75
C GLY A 144 -3.17 -21.47 -2.38
N PHE A 145 -2.11 -20.75 -1.97
CA PHE A 145 -2.13 -20.00 -0.73
C PHE A 145 -2.99 -18.74 -0.87
N ASP A 146 -3.78 -18.44 0.15
CA ASP A 146 -4.39 -17.12 0.27
C ASP A 146 -3.41 -16.07 0.83
N ALA A 147 -3.82 -14.80 0.79
CA ALA A 147 -2.99 -13.70 1.29
C ALA A 147 -2.67 -13.82 2.78
N GLY A 148 -3.61 -14.28 3.61
CA GLY A 148 -3.41 -14.44 5.04
C GLY A 148 -2.37 -15.52 5.35
N GLN A 149 -2.43 -16.64 4.63
CA GLN A 149 -1.44 -17.71 4.72
C GLN A 149 -0.06 -17.22 4.26
N PHE A 150 0.01 -16.52 3.12
CA PHE A 150 1.26 -15.93 2.66
C PHE A 150 1.86 -14.98 3.70
N PHE A 151 1.06 -14.08 4.27
CA PHE A 151 1.53 -13.19 5.33
C PHE A 151 2.02 -13.95 6.56
N SER A 152 1.23 -14.91 7.02
CA SER A 152 1.52 -15.67 8.25
C SER A 152 2.81 -16.48 8.12
N ILE A 153 3.07 -17.06 6.94
CA ILE A 153 4.33 -17.75 6.64
C ILE A 153 5.52 -16.79 6.74
N LEU A 154 5.42 -15.59 6.16
CA LEU A 154 6.48 -14.58 6.25
C LEU A 154 6.69 -14.10 7.69
N GLU A 155 5.59 -13.88 8.42
CA GLU A 155 5.62 -13.45 9.81
C GLU A 155 6.26 -14.48 10.72
N SER A 156 5.73 -15.68 10.73
CA SER A 156 6.16 -16.77 11.59
C SER A 156 7.60 -17.20 11.31
N GLY A 157 8.01 -17.21 10.03
CA GLY A 157 9.41 -17.42 9.65
C GLY A 157 10.34 -16.33 10.19
N ALA A 158 9.93 -15.06 10.12
CA ALA A 158 10.71 -13.94 10.65
C ALA A 158 10.77 -13.96 12.19
N GLU A 159 9.68 -14.34 12.86
CA GLU A 159 9.63 -14.56 14.32
C GLU A 159 10.54 -15.70 14.76
N GLY A 160 10.63 -16.75 13.94
CA GLY A 160 11.57 -17.87 14.11
C GLY A 160 13.04 -17.50 13.91
N GLY A 161 13.34 -16.23 13.60
CA GLY A 161 14.70 -15.69 13.52
C GLY A 161 15.31 -15.73 12.12
N VAL A 162 14.54 -16.09 11.08
CA VAL A 162 15.02 -16.00 9.70
C VAL A 162 15.18 -14.55 9.32
N LEU A 163 16.39 -14.19 8.85
CA LEU A 163 16.67 -12.85 8.35
C LEU A 163 16.36 -12.76 6.85
N GLY A 164 15.22 -12.14 6.53
CA GLY A 164 14.79 -11.80 5.18
C GLY A 164 13.50 -12.53 4.82
N THR A 165 12.50 -11.79 4.36
CA THR A 165 11.27 -12.39 3.83
C THR A 165 11.53 -13.07 2.50
N ASP A 166 12.56 -12.66 1.77
CA ASP A 166 13.00 -13.27 0.53
C ASP A 166 13.37 -14.75 0.75
N LYS A 167 14.16 -15.05 1.78
CA LYS A 167 14.60 -16.41 2.10
C LYS A 167 13.45 -17.31 2.56
N ILE A 168 12.51 -16.75 3.34
CA ILE A 168 11.34 -17.50 3.80
C ILE A 168 10.50 -17.90 2.58
N ALA A 169 10.23 -16.93 1.69
CA ALA A 169 9.44 -17.17 0.50
C ALA A 169 10.16 -18.10 -0.51
N ASP A 170 11.48 -17.96 -0.66
CA ASP A 170 12.31 -18.80 -1.52
C ASP A 170 12.28 -20.27 -1.07
N ALA A 171 12.29 -20.52 0.23
CA ALA A 171 12.19 -21.89 0.74
C ALA A 171 10.84 -22.54 0.37
N VAL A 172 9.73 -21.81 0.51
CA VAL A 172 8.41 -22.32 0.10
C VAL A 172 8.33 -22.52 -1.41
N LYS A 173 8.98 -21.65 -2.20
CA LYS A 173 9.17 -21.87 -3.64
C LYS A 173 9.89 -23.17 -3.93
N GLU A 174 11.01 -23.42 -3.26
CA GLU A 174 11.78 -24.64 -3.48
C GLU A 174 11.05 -25.90 -3.03
N LEU A 175 10.23 -25.82 -1.98
CA LEU A 175 9.30 -26.90 -1.63
C LEU A 175 8.38 -27.23 -2.81
N GLY A 176 7.70 -26.22 -3.38
CA GLY A 176 6.78 -26.41 -4.49
C GLY A 176 7.47 -27.00 -5.73
N ILE A 177 8.69 -26.54 -6.05
CA ILE A 177 9.50 -27.06 -7.16
C ILE A 177 9.83 -28.53 -6.91
N ARG A 178 10.37 -28.87 -5.74
CA ARG A 178 10.80 -30.25 -5.41
C ARG A 178 9.65 -31.24 -5.38
N LEU A 179 8.53 -30.85 -4.79
CA LEU A 179 7.32 -31.68 -4.79
C LEU A 179 6.81 -31.87 -6.22
N SER A 180 6.88 -30.85 -7.07
CA SER A 180 6.47 -30.98 -8.47
C SER A 180 7.43 -31.84 -9.32
N GLU A 181 8.73 -31.80 -9.04
CA GLU A 181 9.73 -32.66 -9.69
C GLU A 181 9.63 -34.12 -9.25
N GLY A 182 9.22 -34.37 -8.00
CA GLY A 182 8.96 -35.71 -7.48
C GLY A 182 10.21 -36.59 -7.39
N GLY A 183 11.35 -36.02 -6.98
CA GLY A 183 12.56 -36.80 -6.69
C GLY A 183 12.36 -37.77 -5.52
N ASP A 184 13.05 -38.92 -5.55
CA ASP A 184 12.86 -40.00 -4.57
C ASP A 184 12.99 -39.54 -3.10
N GLU A 185 13.91 -38.61 -2.84
CA GLU A 185 14.12 -38.03 -1.52
C GLU A 185 12.92 -37.18 -1.05
N ALA A 186 12.45 -36.25 -1.87
CA ALA A 186 11.31 -35.39 -1.55
C ALA A 186 10.01 -36.20 -1.40
N LYS A 187 9.79 -37.21 -2.25
CA LYS A 187 8.63 -38.13 -2.16
C LYS A 187 8.59 -38.87 -0.84
N ARG A 188 9.74 -39.41 -0.43
CA ARG A 188 9.87 -40.15 0.83
C ARG A 188 9.66 -39.22 2.01
N ALA A 189 10.35 -38.08 2.03
CA ALA A 189 10.22 -37.11 3.10
C ALA A 189 8.77 -36.62 3.26
N PHE A 190 8.10 -36.28 2.16
CA PHE A 190 6.68 -35.89 2.17
C PHE A 190 5.81 -37.00 2.77
N SER A 191 5.98 -38.24 2.31
CA SER A 191 5.15 -39.35 2.78
C SER A 191 5.40 -39.66 4.27
N ASP A 192 6.64 -39.51 4.72
CA ASP A 192 7.05 -39.75 6.10
C ASP A 192 6.49 -38.67 7.05
N VAL A 193 6.46 -37.39 6.64
CA VAL A 193 5.96 -36.29 7.49
C VAL A 193 4.44 -36.12 7.43
N VAL A 194 3.83 -36.24 6.24
CA VAL A 194 2.37 -36.04 6.06
C VAL A 194 1.59 -37.32 6.41
N GLY A 195 2.22 -38.49 6.31
CA GLY A 195 1.58 -39.77 6.58
C GLY A 195 0.65 -40.27 5.47
N VAL A 196 0.76 -39.72 4.26
CA VAL A 196 0.00 -40.14 3.06
C VAL A 196 0.93 -40.45 1.90
N SER A 197 0.45 -41.24 0.93
CA SER A 197 1.22 -41.57 -0.27
C SER A 197 1.41 -40.33 -1.14
N PHE A 198 2.67 -39.96 -1.41
CA PHE A 198 3.00 -38.90 -2.37
C PHE A 198 2.34 -39.14 -3.74
N ASP A 199 2.37 -40.36 -4.27
CA ASP A 199 1.84 -40.66 -5.62
C ASP A 199 0.31 -40.46 -5.70
N ASP A 200 -0.41 -40.71 -4.60
CA ASP A 200 -1.85 -40.47 -4.52
C ASP A 200 -2.15 -38.96 -4.52
N VAL A 201 -1.35 -38.18 -3.78
CA VAL A 201 -1.44 -36.72 -3.75
C VAL A 201 -1.08 -36.11 -5.10
N ALA A 202 0.05 -36.51 -5.68
CA ALA A 202 0.50 -36.05 -7.00
C ALA A 202 -0.53 -36.37 -8.09
N THR A 203 -1.24 -37.50 -8.00
CA THR A 203 -2.34 -37.83 -8.91
C THR A 203 -3.49 -36.84 -8.80
N LYS A 204 -3.90 -36.46 -7.58
CA LYS A 204 -4.96 -35.45 -7.35
C LYS A 204 -4.54 -34.08 -7.86
N ILE A 205 -3.30 -33.68 -7.59
CA ILE A 205 -2.74 -32.41 -8.07
C ILE A 205 -2.69 -32.38 -9.60
N GLY A 206 -2.21 -33.46 -10.23
CA GLY A 206 -2.20 -33.59 -11.69
C GLY A 206 -3.60 -33.60 -12.34
N ALA A 207 -4.63 -33.98 -11.58
CA ALA A 207 -6.04 -33.90 -11.99
C ALA A 207 -6.69 -32.53 -11.71
N GLY A 208 -5.99 -31.62 -11.02
CA GLY A 208 -6.53 -30.33 -10.58
C GLY A 208 -7.54 -30.44 -9.43
N GLU A 209 -7.53 -31.55 -8.69
CA GLU A 209 -8.42 -31.81 -7.55
C GLU A 209 -7.85 -31.32 -6.22
N ALA A 210 -6.56 -30.97 -6.18
CA ALA A 210 -5.84 -30.44 -5.02
C ALA A 210 -4.66 -29.56 -5.48
N GLN A 211 -4.10 -28.78 -4.57
CA GLN A 211 -2.86 -28.03 -4.75
C GLN A 211 -1.84 -28.41 -3.68
N TRP A 212 -0.56 -28.07 -3.89
CA TRP A 212 0.47 -28.33 -2.88
C TRP A 212 0.25 -27.53 -1.58
N ALA A 213 -0.35 -26.33 -1.67
CA ALA A 213 -0.70 -25.54 -0.49
C ALA A 213 -1.67 -26.27 0.45
N ASP A 214 -2.56 -27.12 -0.07
CA ASP A 214 -3.52 -27.90 0.73
C ASP A 214 -2.85 -28.85 1.72
N TYR A 215 -1.58 -29.21 1.48
CA TYR A 215 -0.78 -30.12 2.30
C TYR A 215 0.31 -29.40 3.10
N PHE A 216 0.42 -28.07 2.98
CA PHE A 216 1.50 -27.33 3.60
C PHE A 216 1.46 -27.41 5.14
N ASP A 217 0.28 -27.25 5.73
CA ASP A 217 0.10 -27.37 7.18
C ASP A 217 0.46 -28.78 7.69
N ASP A 218 0.09 -29.83 6.94
CA ASP A 218 0.45 -31.20 7.30
C ASP A 218 1.96 -31.43 7.19
N ILE A 219 2.63 -30.83 6.18
CA ILE A 219 4.09 -30.90 6.03
C ILE A 219 4.78 -30.24 7.22
N ILE A 220 4.36 -29.02 7.58
CA ILE A 220 4.96 -28.26 8.68
C ILE A 220 4.67 -28.94 10.02
N GLY A 221 3.43 -29.35 10.28
CA GLY A 221 3.07 -30.09 11.49
C GLY A 221 3.85 -31.40 11.63
N GLY A 222 3.98 -32.16 10.53
CA GLY A 222 4.79 -33.38 10.51
C GLY A 222 6.27 -33.15 10.79
N LEU A 223 6.85 -32.03 10.35
CA LEU A 223 8.22 -31.63 10.71
C LEU A 223 8.33 -31.24 12.19
N GLN A 224 7.35 -30.50 12.72
CA GLN A 224 7.32 -30.05 14.11
C GLN A 224 7.19 -31.24 15.10
N ASP A 225 6.47 -32.29 14.71
CA ASP A 225 6.29 -33.51 15.49
C ASP A 225 7.56 -34.38 15.61
N ILE A 226 8.58 -34.14 14.79
CA ILE A 226 9.87 -34.85 14.90
C ILE A 226 10.66 -34.32 16.11
N GLU A 227 10.78 -35.13 17.17
CA GLU A 227 11.51 -34.74 18.39
C GLU A 227 13.03 -34.61 18.20
N ASP A 228 13.64 -35.45 17.34
CA ASP A 228 15.09 -35.42 17.09
C ASP A 228 15.44 -34.26 16.14
N PRO A 229 16.17 -33.23 16.60
CA PRO A 229 16.49 -32.06 15.77
C PRO A 229 17.35 -32.39 14.55
N LEU A 230 18.15 -33.46 14.59
CA LEU A 230 18.93 -33.89 13.43
C LEU A 230 18.05 -34.54 12.35
N GLU A 231 17.10 -35.36 12.77
CA GLU A 231 16.15 -35.98 11.85
C GLU A 231 15.22 -34.93 11.26
N ARG A 232 14.73 -33.97 12.06
CA ARG A 232 13.90 -32.86 11.57
C ARG A 232 14.63 -32.06 10.51
N ASN A 233 15.88 -31.67 10.78
CA ASN A 233 16.68 -30.93 9.81
C ASN A 233 16.89 -31.74 8.52
N ARG A 234 17.14 -33.05 8.62
CA ARG A 234 17.28 -33.92 7.44
C ARG A 234 16.00 -33.91 6.58
N GLN A 235 14.84 -34.04 7.20
CA GLN A 235 13.55 -34.01 6.49
C GLN A 235 13.24 -32.62 5.92
N GLN A 236 13.57 -31.55 6.66
CA GLN A 236 13.44 -30.18 6.20
C GLN A 236 14.28 -29.94 4.94
N VAL A 237 15.56 -30.35 4.92
CA VAL A 237 16.43 -30.20 3.74
C VAL A 237 15.96 -31.08 2.58
N ALA A 238 15.44 -32.27 2.84
CA ALA A 238 14.86 -33.13 1.80
C ALA A 238 13.69 -32.44 1.08
N LEU A 239 12.83 -31.75 1.83
CA LEU A 239 11.62 -31.08 1.35
C LEU A 239 11.88 -29.70 0.74
N PHE A 240 12.57 -28.83 1.47
CA PHE A 240 12.79 -27.41 1.11
C PHE A 240 14.13 -27.16 0.41
N GLY A 241 14.98 -28.19 0.32
CA GLY A 241 16.29 -28.11 -0.32
C GLY A 241 17.35 -27.41 0.52
N THR A 242 18.47 -27.09 -0.14
CA THR A 242 19.63 -26.51 0.54
C THR A 242 19.35 -25.14 1.15
N GLN A 243 18.32 -24.42 0.67
CA GLN A 243 17.91 -23.16 1.31
C GLN A 243 17.52 -23.36 2.76
N ALA A 244 16.90 -24.50 3.11
CA ALA A 244 16.60 -24.81 4.51
C ALA A 244 17.84 -24.93 5.41
N GLU A 245 19.03 -25.19 4.85
CA GLU A 245 20.27 -25.21 5.64
C GLU A 245 20.60 -23.80 6.17
N ASP A 246 20.32 -22.76 5.40
CA ASP A 246 20.56 -21.35 5.77
C ASP A 246 19.47 -20.77 6.69
N LEU A 247 18.27 -21.35 6.65
CA LEU A 247 17.13 -20.97 7.51
C LEU A 247 17.25 -21.53 8.93
N GLY A 248 17.99 -22.62 9.10
CA GLY A 248 18.15 -23.32 10.37
C GLY A 248 16.87 -24.00 10.86
N VAL A 249 16.94 -24.56 12.07
CA VAL A 249 15.82 -25.30 12.71
C VAL A 249 14.64 -24.40 13.07
N GLY A 250 14.88 -23.10 13.28
CA GLY A 250 13.84 -22.15 13.66
C GLY A 250 12.76 -21.97 12.58
N PHE A 251 13.08 -22.21 11.30
CA PHE A 251 12.10 -22.14 10.21
C PHE A 251 11.06 -23.26 10.29
N SER A 252 11.47 -24.53 10.40
CA SER A 252 10.50 -25.62 10.52
C SER A 252 9.80 -25.65 11.89
N GLU A 253 10.43 -25.13 12.94
CA GLU A 253 9.83 -25.06 14.27
C GLU A 253 8.74 -24.00 14.39
N ASN A 254 8.88 -22.86 13.71
CA ASN A 254 8.02 -21.70 13.95
C ASN A 254 7.06 -21.38 12.81
N ILE A 255 7.24 -21.92 11.60
CA ILE A 255 6.31 -21.62 10.50
C ILE A 255 4.88 -22.02 10.86
N ASP A 256 3.97 -21.10 10.56
CA ASP A 256 2.53 -21.22 10.75
C ASP A 256 1.83 -20.39 9.64
N THR A 257 0.72 -20.91 9.14
CA THR A 257 -0.08 -20.31 8.06
C THR A 257 -1.26 -19.48 8.57
N SER A 258 -1.40 -19.34 9.89
CA SER A 258 -2.60 -18.80 10.53
C SER A 258 -2.34 -17.78 11.64
N THR A 259 -1.12 -17.23 11.75
CA THR A 259 -0.73 -16.28 12.81
C THR A 259 -1.47 -14.96 12.73
N THR A 260 -1.65 -14.39 11.53
CA THR A 260 -2.33 -13.10 11.31
C THR A 260 -3.29 -13.22 10.13
N SER A 261 -4.58 -13.01 10.39
CA SER A 261 -5.61 -12.98 9.35
C SER A 261 -5.69 -11.62 8.67
N LEU A 262 -6.33 -11.55 7.49
CA LEU A 262 -6.63 -10.27 6.84
C LEU A 262 -7.53 -9.36 7.69
N ASP A 263 -8.39 -9.95 8.51
CA ASP A 263 -9.27 -9.20 9.43
C ASP A 263 -8.46 -8.51 10.53
N ASP A 264 -7.38 -9.15 11.01
CA ASP A 264 -6.47 -8.55 12.00
C ASP A 264 -5.67 -7.37 11.43
N MET A 265 -5.50 -7.32 10.10
CA MET A 265 -4.83 -6.22 9.40
C MET A 265 -5.77 -5.06 9.10
N ALA A 266 -7.09 -5.26 9.20
CA ALA A 266 -8.08 -4.30 8.73
C ALA A 266 -7.92 -2.93 9.43
N GLY A 267 -7.80 -1.88 8.61
CA GLY A 267 -7.70 -0.50 9.10
C GLY A 267 -6.31 -0.07 9.57
N SER A 268 -5.29 -0.94 9.51
CA SER A 268 -3.93 -0.59 9.96
C SER A 268 -3.39 0.65 9.25
N MET A 269 -3.67 0.82 7.96
CA MET A 269 -3.28 2.01 7.21
C MET A 269 -4.09 3.25 7.60
N ASP A 270 -5.40 3.09 7.83
CA ASP A 270 -6.27 4.21 8.19
C ASP A 270 -5.97 4.73 9.62
N GLU A 271 -5.49 3.87 10.52
CA GLU A 271 -4.98 4.30 11.83
C GLU A 271 -3.78 5.23 11.71
N ILE A 272 -2.89 5.00 10.75
CA ILE A 272 -1.72 5.87 10.52
C ILE A 272 -2.17 7.21 9.95
N ILE A 273 -3.10 7.17 9.00
CA ILE A 273 -3.68 8.37 8.39
C ILE A 273 -4.35 9.27 9.44
N THR A 274 -4.93 8.70 10.50
CA THR A 274 -5.69 9.46 11.51
C THR A 274 -4.85 9.94 12.70
N LYS A 275 -3.74 9.29 13.05
CA LYS A 275 -2.95 9.59 14.27
C LYS A 275 -2.02 10.81 14.20
N ASN A 276 -1.82 11.44 13.03
CA ASN A 276 -0.77 12.45 12.80
C ASN A 276 -1.26 13.91 12.63
N ALA A 277 -2.09 14.44 13.54
CA ALA A 277 -2.47 15.86 13.48
C ALA A 277 -2.02 16.65 14.72
N SER A 278 -0.84 17.28 14.62
CA SER A 278 -0.45 18.36 15.52
C SER A 278 -1.26 19.63 15.26
N LEU A 279 -1.21 20.60 16.18
CA LEU A 279 -1.83 21.92 15.97
C LEU A 279 -1.25 22.66 14.74
N GLY A 280 0.04 22.49 14.47
CA GLY A 280 0.71 23.08 13.31
C GLY A 280 0.21 22.50 12.00
N GLU A 281 0.12 21.17 11.91
CA GLU A 281 -0.45 20.46 10.74
C GLU A 281 -1.93 20.81 10.56
N SER A 282 -2.69 20.89 11.65
CA SER A 282 -4.10 21.27 11.59
C SER A 282 -4.29 22.68 11.01
N MET A 283 -3.47 23.65 11.42
CA MET A 283 -3.47 25.00 10.86
C MET A 283 -2.99 25.03 9.40
N GLY A 284 -1.98 24.22 9.07
CA GLY A 284 -1.52 24.03 7.69
C GLY A 284 -2.63 23.50 6.77
N ASN A 285 -3.35 22.46 7.21
CA ASN A 285 -4.46 21.86 6.47
C ASN A 285 -5.60 22.85 6.29
N LEU A 286 -5.92 23.63 7.33
CA LEU A 286 -6.89 24.70 7.24
C LEU A 286 -6.48 25.73 6.18
N LYS A 287 -5.21 26.17 6.19
CA LYS A 287 -4.68 27.08 5.17
C LYS A 287 -4.85 26.49 3.76
N ARG A 288 -4.48 25.21 3.56
CA ARG A 288 -4.62 24.51 2.27
C ARG A 288 -6.08 24.46 1.81
N GLN A 289 -7.02 24.19 2.72
CA GLN A 289 -8.46 24.23 2.42
C GLN A 289 -8.92 25.63 1.98
N MET A 290 -8.45 26.70 2.64
CA MET A 290 -8.80 28.06 2.20
C MET A 290 -8.25 28.34 0.80
N VAL A 291 -7.01 27.93 0.53
CA VAL A 291 -6.37 28.11 -0.78
C VAL A 291 -7.19 27.42 -1.87
N VAL A 292 -7.61 26.17 -1.65
CA VAL A 292 -8.46 25.42 -2.60
C VAL A 292 -9.83 26.08 -2.77
N ALA A 293 -10.48 26.52 -1.68
CA ALA A 293 -11.80 27.16 -1.75
C ALA A 293 -11.79 28.48 -2.53
N LEU A 294 -10.69 29.23 -2.47
CA LEU A 294 -10.54 30.51 -3.16
C LEU A 294 -9.97 30.37 -4.59
N GLU A 295 -9.53 29.18 -4.98
CA GLU A 295 -8.88 28.92 -6.27
C GLU A 295 -9.74 29.25 -7.49
N PRO A 296 -11.05 28.93 -7.55
CA PRO A 296 -11.88 29.30 -8.71
C PRO A 296 -11.92 30.82 -8.96
N ALA A 297 -12.00 31.60 -7.88
CA ALA A 297 -11.94 33.05 -7.97
C ALA A 297 -10.55 33.53 -8.46
N ALA A 298 -9.48 32.88 -8.02
CA ALA A 298 -8.14 33.20 -8.51
C ALA A 298 -7.96 32.86 -10.00
N GLN A 299 -8.56 31.77 -10.49
CA GLN A 299 -8.56 31.43 -11.91
C GLN A 299 -9.25 32.48 -12.78
N GLU A 300 -10.42 32.98 -12.36
CA GLU A 300 -11.11 34.06 -13.07
C GLU A 300 -10.35 35.40 -13.02
N LEU A 301 -9.59 35.64 -11.95
CA LEU A 301 -8.79 36.85 -11.79
C LEU A 301 -7.55 36.88 -12.67
N MET A 302 -6.92 35.72 -12.92
CA MET A 302 -5.63 35.64 -13.64
C MET A 302 -5.62 36.35 -15.01
N PRO A 303 -6.60 36.13 -15.91
CA PRO A 303 -6.64 36.84 -17.20
C PRO A 303 -6.76 38.37 -17.04
N LEU A 304 -7.49 38.83 -16.02
CA LEU A 304 -7.75 40.24 -15.78
C LEU A 304 -6.53 41.01 -15.27
N LEU A 305 -5.55 40.32 -14.67
CA LEU A 305 -4.29 40.93 -14.26
C LEU A 305 -3.52 41.52 -15.44
N GLY A 306 -3.65 40.91 -16.63
CA GLY A 306 -3.08 41.43 -17.88
C GLY A 306 -3.86 42.59 -18.49
N GLU A 307 -5.13 42.78 -18.11
CA GLU A 307 -6.06 43.78 -18.68
C GLU A 307 -6.09 45.11 -17.89
N GLY A 308 -5.51 45.12 -16.68
CA GLY A 308 -5.30 46.33 -15.87
C GLY A 308 -6.16 46.45 -14.61
N VAL A 309 -5.78 47.40 -13.73
CA VAL A 309 -6.28 47.53 -12.34
C VAL A 309 -7.80 47.72 -12.24
N SER A 310 -8.45 48.32 -13.24
CA SER A 310 -9.91 48.54 -13.23
C SER A 310 -10.70 47.23 -13.32
N LYS A 311 -10.25 46.27 -14.14
CA LYS A 311 -10.89 44.95 -14.29
C LYS A 311 -10.71 44.09 -13.05
N VAL A 312 -9.51 44.15 -12.45
CA VAL A 312 -9.20 43.56 -11.16
C VAL A 312 -10.12 44.09 -10.06
N SER A 313 -10.38 45.41 -10.04
CA SER A 313 -11.28 46.02 -9.06
C SER A 313 -12.75 45.60 -9.23
N GLU A 314 -13.23 45.45 -10.46
CA GLU A 314 -14.59 44.95 -10.75
C GLU A 314 -14.75 43.50 -10.25
N PHE A 315 -13.78 42.64 -10.57
CA PHE A 315 -13.76 41.25 -10.12
C PHE A 315 -13.75 41.13 -8.60
N LEU A 316 -12.84 41.83 -7.90
CA LEU A 316 -12.74 41.77 -6.44
C LEU A 316 -14.02 42.23 -5.75
N THR A 317 -14.76 43.15 -6.37
CA THR A 317 -16.08 43.59 -5.86
C THR A 317 -17.13 42.48 -5.99
N GLN A 318 -17.11 41.74 -7.10
CA GLN A 318 -18.02 40.62 -7.36
C GLN A 318 -17.69 39.38 -6.52
N ALA A 319 -16.40 39.09 -6.31
CA ALA A 319 -15.93 37.97 -5.52
C ALA A 319 -16.00 38.21 -4.00
N ARG A 320 -16.18 39.48 -3.56
CA ARG A 320 -16.28 39.85 -2.14
C ARG A 320 -17.21 38.96 -1.29
N PRO A 321 -18.42 38.57 -1.74
CA PRO A 321 -19.31 37.69 -1.00
C PRO A 321 -18.70 36.31 -0.70
N ILE A 322 -17.90 35.77 -1.61
CA ILE A 322 -17.21 34.47 -1.45
C ILE A 322 -16.20 34.57 -0.32
N PHE A 323 -15.35 35.61 -0.35
CA PHE A 323 -14.36 35.85 0.71
C PHE A 323 -15.01 36.11 2.07
N THR A 324 -16.11 36.88 2.12
CA THR A 324 -16.81 37.18 3.39
C THR A 324 -17.62 36.00 3.91
N GLY A 325 -18.21 35.19 3.03
CA GLY A 325 -18.94 33.98 3.41
C GLY A 325 -18.01 32.94 4.01
N PHE A 326 -16.87 32.69 3.36
CA PHE A 326 -15.84 31.79 3.87
C PHE A 326 -15.27 32.26 5.23
N ALA A 327 -14.96 33.56 5.37
CA ALA A 327 -14.52 34.12 6.65
C ALA A 327 -15.59 33.97 7.76
N GLY A 328 -16.87 34.06 7.39
CA GLY A 328 -18.00 33.79 8.28
C GLY A 328 -18.04 32.32 8.72
N GLU A 329 -18.02 31.36 7.79
CA GLU A 329 -18.01 29.93 8.13
C GLU A 329 -16.80 29.51 8.98
N LEU A 330 -15.64 30.09 8.69
CA LEU A 330 -14.42 29.87 9.46
C LEU A 330 -14.57 30.39 10.89
N SER A 331 -15.11 31.61 11.04
CA SER A 331 -15.43 32.21 12.34
C SER A 331 -16.46 31.37 13.11
N ASP A 332 -17.47 30.82 12.44
CA ASP A 332 -18.51 30.02 13.09
C ASP A 332 -17.98 28.65 13.54
N LYS A 333 -17.06 28.03 12.79
CA LYS A 333 -16.48 26.73 13.14
C LYS A 333 -15.36 26.83 14.18
N LEU A 334 -14.49 27.84 14.10
CA LEU A 334 -13.34 28.00 14.99
C LEU A 334 -13.60 28.93 16.18
N GLY A 335 -14.53 29.87 16.05
CA GLY A 335 -14.90 30.82 17.09
C GLY A 335 -15.28 30.14 18.41
N PRO A 336 -16.09 29.07 18.42
CA PRO A 336 -16.42 28.33 19.65
C PRO A 336 -15.19 27.68 20.31
N ALA A 337 -14.25 27.16 19.53
CA ALA A 337 -13.03 26.52 20.05
C ALA A 337 -12.03 27.54 20.61
N LEU A 338 -11.94 28.73 20.00
CA LEU A 338 -11.06 29.81 20.44
C LEU A 338 -11.57 30.54 21.69
N GLN A 339 -12.88 30.58 21.91
CA GLN A 339 -13.47 31.11 23.14
C GLN A 339 -13.15 30.23 24.36
N ILE A 340 -13.09 28.91 24.20
CA ILE A 340 -12.80 27.95 25.28
C ILE A 340 -11.33 28.02 25.75
N ILE A 341 -10.40 28.47 24.90
CA ILE A 341 -8.98 28.64 25.25
C ILE A 341 -8.72 30.01 25.92
N GLY A 342 -9.65 30.96 25.77
CA GLY A 342 -9.54 32.32 26.30
C GLY A 342 -10.11 32.52 27.71
N ASP A 343 -10.83 31.53 28.24
CA ASP A 343 -11.36 31.46 29.62
C ASP A 343 -10.51 30.52 30.49
#